data_AF-A0A1F5H3K8-F1
#
_entry.id   AF-A0A1F5H3K8-F1
#
_cell.length_a   1.000
_cell.length_b   1.000
_cell.length_c   1.000
_cell.angle_alpha   90.00
_cell.angle_beta   90.00
_cell.angle_gamma   90.00
#
_symmetry.space_group_name_H-M   'P 1'
#
loop_
_entity.id
_entity.type
_entity.pdbx_description
1 polymer ?
#
loop_
_entity_poly.entity_id
_entity_poly.type
_entity_poly.pdbx_seq_one_letter_code
_entity_poly.pdbx_strand_id
1 'polypeptide(L)'
;MKELAFANALATITAIVYVVCSLSIALFPEFSKVVSQSWFHGIDIGLIWTGSQRGNFLVGFVTAVIGMWLVGWIFAWLYNQFSKK
;
A
#
# COMPACT_ATOMS: atom_id res chain seq x y z
N MET A 1 20.76 -9.01 -3.43
CA MET A 1 19.70 -8.31 -4.20
C MET A 1 20.22 -6.96 -4.67
N LYS A 2 19.75 -6.45 -5.81
CA LYS A 2 20.04 -5.06 -6.22
C LYS A 2 19.00 -4.14 -5.54
N GLU A 3 19.45 -3.25 -4.68
CA GLU A 3 18.60 -2.45 -3.79
C GLU A 3 17.62 -1.58 -4.57
N LEU A 4 18.10 -0.83 -5.57
CA LEU A 4 17.27 0.03 -6.39
C LEU A 4 16.25 -0.74 -7.23
N ALA A 5 16.63 -1.92 -7.74
CA ALA A 5 15.70 -2.74 -8.53
C ALA A 5 14.53 -3.24 -7.66
N PHE A 6 14.83 -3.68 -6.43
CA PHE A 6 13.81 -4.13 -5.49
C PHE A 6 12.92 -2.97 -5.02
N ALA A 7 13.51 -1.82 -4.66
CA ALA A 7 12.79 -0.62 -4.26
C ALA A 7 11.83 -0.13 -5.36
N ASN A 8 12.30 -0.07 -6.61
CA ASN A 8 11.46 0.33 -7.75
C ASN A 8 10.32 -0.66 -7.97
N ALA A 9 10.59 -1.97 -7.96
CA ALA A 9 9.54 -2.97 -8.11
C ALA A 9 8.48 -2.86 -7.01
N LEU A 10 8.89 -2.69 -5.76
CA LEU A 10 7.99 -2.54 -4.62
C LEU A 10 7.16 -1.25 -4.71
N ALA A 11 7.79 -0.13 -5.07
CA ALA A 11 7.09 1.13 -5.29
C ALA A 11 6.06 1.04 -6.44
N THR A 12 6.43 0.40 -7.56
CA THR A 12 5.54 0.22 -8.70
C THR A 12 4.33 -0.65 -8.36
N ILE A 13 4.52 -1.78 -7.66
CA ILE A 13 3.38 -2.61 -7.27
C ILE A 13 2.49 -1.88 -6.26
N THR A 14 3.07 -1.12 -5.32
CA THR A 14 2.30 -0.29 -4.39
C THR A 14 1.47 0.76 -5.14
N ALA A 15 2.04 1.43 -6.15
CA ALA A 15 1.30 2.40 -6.97
C ALA A 15 0.09 1.76 -7.66
N ILE A 16 0.29 0.59 -8.29
CA ILE A 16 -0.78 -0.14 -8.97
C ILE A 16 -1.87 -0.55 -7.99
N VAL A 17 -1.50 -1.18 -6.88
CA VAL A 17 -2.44 -1.62 -5.85
C VAL A 17 -3.22 -0.44 -5.28
N TYR A 18 -2.56 0.68 -4.98
CA TYR A 18 -3.23 1.87 -4.43
C TYR A 18 -4.31 2.40 -5.37
N VAL A 19 -4.02 2.51 -6.68
CA VAL A 19 -4.99 2.94 -7.70
C VAL A 19 -6.14 1.94 -7.80
N VAL A 20 -5.86 0.65 -7.84
CA VAL A 20 -6.89 -0.40 -7.91
C VAL A 20 -7.79 -0.38 -6.67
N CYS A 21 -7.23 -0.22 -5.48
CA CYS A 21 -8.00 -0.10 -4.25
C CYS A 21 -8.93 1.12 -4.29
N SER A 22 -8.41 2.26 -4.73
CA SER A 22 -9.20 3.48 -4.84
C SER A 22 -10.35 3.33 -5.84
N LEU A 23 -10.08 2.79 -7.04
CA LEU A 23 -11.10 2.49 -8.04
C LEU A 23 -12.14 1.50 -7.52
N SER A 24 -11.71 0.48 -6.77
CA SER A 24 -12.62 -0.50 -6.16
C SER A 24 -13.58 0.15 -5.18
N ILE A 25 -13.13 1.14 -4.39
CA ILE A 25 -14.03 1.88 -3.49
C ILE A 25 -15.08 2.68 -4.28
N ALA A 26 -14.68 3.30 -5.41
CA ALA A 26 -15.60 4.08 -6.23
C ALA A 26 -16.62 3.23 -6.98
N LEU A 27 -16.23 2.04 -7.45
CA LEU A 27 -17.06 1.16 -8.26
C LEU A 27 -17.84 0.13 -7.43
N PHE A 28 -17.25 -0.36 -6.34
CA PHE A 28 -17.74 -1.47 -5.52
C PHE A 28 -17.54 -1.19 -4.01
N PRO A 29 -18.24 -0.19 -3.44
CA PRO A 29 -17.99 0.29 -2.08
C PRO A 29 -18.23 -0.77 -1.00
N GLU A 30 -19.31 -1.56 -1.08
CA GLU A 30 -19.61 -2.60 -0.08
C GLU A 30 -18.62 -3.76 -0.13
N PHE A 31 -18.22 -4.19 -1.33
CA PHE A 31 -17.16 -5.19 -1.48
C PHE A 31 -15.85 -4.68 -0.87
N SER A 32 -15.48 -3.43 -1.17
CA SER A 32 -14.26 -2.81 -0.64
C SER A 32 -14.27 -2.67 0.88
N LYS A 33 -15.44 -2.43 1.48
CA LYS A 33 -15.64 -2.42 2.93
C LYS A 33 -15.37 -3.78 3.55
N VAL A 34 -15.93 -4.86 3.01
CA VAL A 34 -15.73 -6.24 3.49
C VAL A 34 -14.26 -6.63 3.42
N VAL A 35 -13.60 -6.34 2.29
CA VAL A 35 -12.16 -6.59 2.14
C VAL A 35 -11.36 -5.82 3.19
N SER A 36 -11.67 -4.53 3.38
CA SER A 36 -11.00 -3.69 4.39
C SER A 36 -11.17 -4.24 5.81
N GLN A 37 -12.38 -4.69 6.17
CA GLN A 37 -12.65 -5.32 7.47
C GLN A 37 -11.85 -6.60 7.70
N SER A 38 -11.50 -7.34 6.64
CA SER A 38 -10.72 -8.58 6.77
C SER A 38 -9.23 -8.36 7.01
N TRP A 39 -8.70 -7.20 6.63
CA TRP A 39 -7.26 -6.91 6.72
C TRP A 39 -6.91 -6.07 7.97
N PHE A 40 -7.78 -5.13 8.34
CA PHE A 40 -7.55 -4.27 9.51
C PHE A 40 -8.04 -4.93 10.80
N HIS A 41 -7.20 -4.90 11.84
CA HIS A 41 -7.51 -5.44 13.16
C HIS A 41 -7.57 -4.28 14.19
N GLY A 42 -8.45 -4.39 15.19
CA GLY A 42 -8.56 -3.42 16.29
C GLY A 42 -9.34 -2.13 15.98
N ILE A 43 -9.97 -2.03 14.80
CA ILE A 43 -10.82 -0.90 14.41
C ILE A 43 -12.07 -1.46 13.71
N ASP A 44 -13.25 -1.00 14.11
CA ASP A 44 -14.48 -1.31 13.38
C ASP A 44 -14.64 -0.37 12.17
N ILE A 45 -14.12 -0.83 11.02
CA ILE A 45 -14.28 -0.14 9.72
C ILE A 45 -15.78 0.07 9.42
N GLY A 46 -16.66 -0.83 9.87
CA GLY A 46 -18.08 -0.78 9.62
C GLY A 46 -18.76 0.48 10.14
N LEU A 47 -18.30 0.99 11.29
CA LEU A 47 -18.82 2.20 11.95
C LEU A 47 -18.29 3.50 11.33
N ILE A 48 -17.12 3.49 10.69
CA ILE A 48 -16.44 4.70 10.19
C ILE A 48 -16.40 4.79 8.66
N TRP A 49 -17.00 3.84 7.96
CA TRP A 49 -17.01 3.76 6.50
C TRP A 49 -17.91 4.84 5.87
N THR A 50 -17.35 5.67 4.99
CA THR A 50 -18.09 6.74 4.31
C THR A 50 -18.55 6.38 2.90
N GLY A 51 -18.17 5.20 2.38
CA GLY A 51 -18.54 4.73 1.04
C GLY A 51 -18.01 5.59 -0.12
N SER A 52 -17.10 6.52 0.15
CA SER A 52 -16.64 7.53 -0.80
C SER A 52 -15.14 7.77 -0.68
N GLN A 53 -14.50 8.04 -1.82
CA GLN A 53 -13.10 8.44 -1.86
C GLN A 53 -12.92 9.80 -1.16
N ARG A 54 -11.93 9.90 -0.28
CA ARG A 54 -11.58 11.17 0.38
C ARG A 54 -10.71 12.04 -0.54
N GLY A 55 -10.79 13.36 -0.38
CA GLY A 55 -10.06 14.35 -1.20
C GLY A 55 -8.53 14.29 -1.13
N ASN A 56 -7.94 13.42 -0.30
CA ASN A 56 -6.49 13.32 -0.07
C ASN A 56 -5.83 12.19 -0.89
N PHE A 57 -6.46 11.73 -1.98
CA PHE A 57 -5.96 10.62 -2.80
C PHE A 57 -4.50 10.78 -3.19
N LEU A 58 -4.12 11.94 -3.74
CA LEU A 58 -2.78 12.18 -4.27
C LEU A 58 -1.72 12.18 -3.15
N VAL A 59 -2.05 12.76 -1.99
CA VAL A 59 -1.15 12.77 -0.83
C VAL A 59 -0.91 11.33 -0.37
N GLY A 60 -1.96 10.54 -0.19
CA GLY A 60 -1.83 9.13 0.22
C GLY A 60 -1.10 8.27 -0.83
N PHE A 61 -1.31 8.54 -2.12
CA PHE A 61 -0.61 7.83 -3.20
C PHE A 61 0.89 8.10 -3.14
N VAL A 62 1.29 9.37 -3.08
CA VAL A 62 2.70 9.76 -3.04
C VAL A 62 3.39 9.21 -1.79
N THR A 63 2.76 9.35 -0.61
CA THR A 63 3.36 8.86 0.64
C THR A 63 3.44 7.34 0.68
N ALA A 64 2.44 6.61 0.17
CA ALA A 64 2.49 5.16 0.08
C ALA A 64 3.60 4.68 -0.87
N VAL A 65 3.71 5.27 -2.06
CA VAL A 65 4.71 4.87 -3.07
C VAL A 65 6.13 5.17 -2.59
N ILE A 66 6.39 6.38 -2.08
CA ILE A 66 7.71 6.75 -1.55
C ILE A 66 8.03 5.93 -0.30
N GLY A 67 7.05 5.74 0.60
CA GLY A 67 7.23 4.93 1.80
C GLY A 67 7.62 3.50 1.47
N MET A 68 6.93 2.86 0.53
CA MET A 68 7.23 1.49 0.12
C MET A 68 8.51 1.39 -0.71
N TRP A 69 8.88 2.42 -1.47
CA TRP A 69 10.20 2.50 -2.09
C TRP A 69 11.32 2.46 -1.04
N LEU A 70 11.21 3.28 0.00
CA LEU A 70 12.17 3.33 1.11
C LEU A 70 12.25 1.99 1.85
N VAL A 71 11.09 1.40 2.18
CA VAL A 71 11.02 0.06 2.81
C VAL A 71 11.72 -0.98 1.93
N GLY A 72 11.47 -0.97 0.62
CA GLY A 72 12.07 -1.92 -0.31
C GLY A 72 13.59 -1.76 -0.38
N TRP A 73 14.08 -0.53 -0.44
CA TRP A 73 15.52 -0.26 -0.43
C TRP A 73 16.17 -0.75 0.86
N ILE A 74 15.60 -0.41 2.03
CA ILE A 74 16.10 -0.80 3.34
C ILE A 74 16.09 -2.32 3.49
N PHE A 75 15.01 -2.99 3.06
CA PHE A 75 14.89 -4.44 3.11
C PHE A 75 15.99 -5.11 2.28
N ALA A 76 16.19 -4.67 1.03
CA ALA A 76 17.21 -5.24 0.16
C ALA A 76 18.63 -5.02 0.71
N TRP A 77 18.89 -3.85 1.31
CA TRP A 77 20.15 -3.54 1.98
C TRP A 77 20.39 -4.46 3.18
N LEU A 78 19.42 -4.57 4.11
CA LEU A 78 19.51 -5.44 5.29
C LEU A 78 19.72 -6.89 4.89
N TYR A 79 18.96 -7.38 3.90
CA TYR A 79 19.13 -8.73 3.36
C TYR A 79 20.57 -8.94 2.89
N ASN A 80 21.13 -7.99 2.13
CA ASN A 80 22.51 -8.10 1.64
C ASN A 80 23.54 -8.09 2.76
N GLN A 81 23.30 -7.39 3.88
CA GLN A 81 24.21 -7.43 5.04
C GLN A 81 24.16 -8.80 5.73
N PHE A 82 22.97 -9.35 5.93
CA PHE A 82 22.79 -10.62 6.64
C PHE A 82 23.03 -11.86 5.76
N SER A 83 22.93 -11.73 4.43
CA SER A 83 23.17 -12.84 3.49
C SER A 83 24.63 -13.05 3.15
N LYS A 84 25.51 -12.11 3.52
CA LYS A 84 26.96 -12.29 3.39
C LYS A 84 27.42 -13.25 4.47
N LYS A 85 27.84 -14.45 4.06
CA LYS A 85 28.70 -15.30 4.88
C LYS A 85 30.08 -14.68 4.97
#